data_AF-A0A914Y265-F1
#
_entry.id   AF-A0A914Y265-F1
#
_cell.length_a   1.000
_cell.length_b   1.000
_cell.length_c   1.000
_cell.angle_alpha   90.00
_cell.angle_beta   90.00
_cell.angle_gamma   90.00
#
_symmetry.space_group_name_H-M   'P 1'
#
loop_
_entity.id
_entity.type
_entity.pdbx_description
1 polymer ?
#
loop_
_entity_poly.entity_id
_entity_poly.type
_entity_poly.pdbx_seq_one_letter_code
_entity_poly.pdbx_strand_id
1 'polypeptide(L)'
;MELRVGGRFRLGRKIGSGSFGDIYLGENVITREEVAIKLECNKTKHPQLHIEAKLYKMMNGQVGIPQVKWCGYEGEYNKIFIKNCIITRRSNAYTN
;
A
#
# COMPACT_ATOMS: atom_id res chain seq x y z
N MET A 1 15.20 -11.79 -9.34
CA MET A 1 15.01 -11.63 -7.88
C MET A 1 13.57 -11.21 -7.65
N GLU A 2 12.82 -11.95 -6.84
CA GLU A 2 11.44 -11.59 -6.48
C GLU A 2 11.50 -10.62 -5.30
N LEU A 3 11.09 -9.36 -5.52
CA LEU A 3 11.05 -8.36 -4.45
C LEU A 3 9.93 -8.71 -3.47
N ARG A 4 10.33 -9.03 -2.24
CA ARG A 4 9.40 -9.31 -1.14
C ARG A 4 9.45 -8.18 -0.13
N VAL A 5 8.30 -7.92 0.48
CA VAL A 5 8.11 -6.93 1.51
C VAL A 5 7.70 -7.63 2.79
N GLY A 6 8.45 -7.41 3.88
CA GLY A 6 8.22 -8.03 5.18
C GLY A 6 8.23 -9.57 5.14
N GLY A 7 8.93 -10.16 4.16
CA GLY A 7 9.02 -11.61 3.92
C GLY A 7 7.71 -12.31 3.50
N ARG A 8 6.56 -11.64 3.57
CA ARG A 8 5.22 -12.23 3.41
C ARG A 8 4.46 -11.74 2.18
N PHE A 9 4.86 -10.61 1.61
CA PHE A 9 4.15 -10.02 0.49
C PHE A 9 5.08 -9.90 -0.71
N ARG A 10 4.64 -10.42 -1.84
CA ARG A 10 5.29 -10.23 -3.13
C ARG A 10 4.93 -8.84 -3.66
N LEU A 11 5.93 -8.05 -4.05
CA LEU A 11 5.73 -6.79 -4.74
C LEU A 11 5.49 -7.07 -6.22
N GLY A 12 4.37 -6.57 -6.75
CA GLY A 12 4.00 -6.66 -8.15
C GLY A 12 4.25 -5.37 -8.92
N ARG A 13 3.48 -5.16 -9.99
CA ARG A 13 3.58 -3.96 -10.83
C ARG A 13 3.13 -2.70 -10.09
N LYS A 14 3.69 -1.55 -10.48
CA LYS A 14 3.19 -0.23 -10.09
C LYS A 14 1.77 -0.05 -10.64
N ILE A 15 0.86 0.42 -9.79
CA ILE A 15 -0.55 0.70 -10.15
C ILE A 15 -0.90 2.18 -10.02
N GLY A 16 -0.04 2.97 -9.37
CA GLY A 16 -0.22 4.41 -9.28
C GLY A 16 0.98 5.10 -8.64
N SER A 17 0.93 6.43 -8.65
CA SER A 17 1.87 7.31 -7.97
C SER A 17 1.12 8.54 -7.49
N GLY A 18 1.53 9.07 -6.35
CA GLY A 18 0.99 10.32 -5.81
C GLY A 18 2.07 11.19 -5.18
N SER A 19 1.64 12.31 -4.60
CA SER A 19 2.54 13.27 -3.94
C SER A 19 3.38 12.66 -2.80
N PHE A 20 2.96 11.52 -2.26
CA PHE A 20 3.53 10.91 -1.05
C PHE A 20 4.06 9.50 -1.31
N GLY A 21 4.44 9.21 -2.56
CA GLY A 21 5.08 7.97 -2.95
C GLY A 21 4.33 7.18 -4.02
N ASP A 22 4.82 5.96 -4.24
CA ASP A 22 4.34 5.07 -5.28
C ASP A 22 3.45 3.96 -4.71
N ILE A 23 2.46 3.54 -5.48
CA ILE A 23 1.54 2.47 -5.11
C ILE A 23 1.75 1.29 -6.06
N TYR A 24 1.95 0.11 -5.47
CA TYR A 24 2.17 -1.15 -6.17
C TYR A 24 1.06 -2.13 -5.81
N LEU A 25 0.71 -2.99 -6.77
CA LEU A 25 -0.04 -4.20 -6.47
C LEU A 25 0.87 -5.16 -5.70
N GLY A 26 0.36 -5.80 -4.66
CA GLY A 26 1.05 -6.85 -3.93
C GLY A 26 0.16 -8.06 -3.72
N GLU A 27 0.79 -9.18 -3.35
CA GLU A 27 0.10 -10.44 -3.08
C GLU A 27 0.70 -11.05 -1.81
N ASN A 28 -0.14 -11.45 -0.86
CA ASN A 28 0.31 -12.26 0.27
C ASN A 28 0.68 -13.67 -0.24
N VAL A 29 1.93 -14.09 -0.03
CA VAL A 29 2.44 -15.36 -0.59
C VAL A 29 1.79 -16.60 0.05
N ILE A 30 1.22 -16.46 1.25
CA ILE A 30 0.55 -17.54 1.98
C ILE A 30 -0.94 -17.55 1.65
N THR A 31 -1.62 -16.40 1.84
CA THR A 31 -3.09 -16.33 1.71
C THR A 31 -3.57 -16.05 0.29
N ARG A 32 -2.66 -15.70 -0.63
CA ARG A 32 -2.98 -15.25 -2.00
C ARG A 32 -3.87 -14.01 -2.07
N GLU A 33 -3.97 -13.29 -0.96
CA GLU A 33 -4.73 -12.05 -0.86
C GLU A 33 -4.01 -10.91 -1.59
N GLU A 34 -4.70 -10.29 -2.54
CA GLU A 34 -4.23 -9.07 -3.20
C GLU A 34 -4.28 -7.87 -2.24
N VAL A 35 -3.23 -7.06 -2.25
CA VAL A 35 -3.08 -5.87 -1.40
C VAL A 35 -2.51 -4.69 -2.20
N ALA A 36 -2.69 -3.48 -1.70
CA ALA A 36 -1.97 -2.31 -2.19
C ALA A 36 -0.77 -2.02 -1.27
N ILE A 37 0.40 -1.84 -1.87
CA ILE A 37 1.65 -1.53 -1.17
C ILE A 37 2.04 -0.09 -1.51
N LYS A 38 2.04 0.79 -0.52
CA LYS A 38 2.50 2.17 -0.65
C LYS A 38 3.94 2.28 -0.16
N LEU A 39 4.81 2.81 -1.01
CA LEU A 39 6.23 3.01 -0.72
C LEU A 39 6.56 4.50 -0.66
N GLU A 40 7.15 4.94 0.44
CA GLU A 40 7.71 6.28 0.63
C GLU A 40 9.23 6.16 0.84
N CYS A 41 10.00 7.06 0.23
CA CYS A 41 11.45 7.09 0.42
C CYS A 41 11.79 7.71 1.78
N ASN A 42 12.67 7.09 2.57
CA ASN A 42 13.08 7.61 3.89
C ASN A 42 13.82 8.94 3.81
N LYS A 43 14.38 9.25 2.63
CA LYS A 43 15.10 10.50 2.34
C LYS A 43 14.15 11.67 2.05
N THR A 44 12.83 11.46 2.07
CA THR A 44 11.87 12.56 1.91
C THR A 44 12.02 13.57 3.06
N LYS A 45 11.98 14.87 2.74
CA LYS A 45 12.11 15.94 3.74
C LYS A 45 10.99 15.91 4.78
N HIS A 46 9.82 15.40 4.39
CA HIS A 46 8.62 15.35 5.23
C HIS A 46 7.98 13.96 5.11
N PRO A 47 8.43 12.96 5.90
CA PRO A 47 7.83 11.64 5.89
C PRO A 47 6.44 11.70 6.52
N GLN A 48 5.41 11.37 5.74
CA GLN A 48 4.01 11.47 6.16
C GLN A 48 3.35 10.11 6.29
N LEU A 49 3.99 9.07 5.76
CA LEU A 49 3.42 7.74 5.69
C LEU A 49 3.03 7.21 7.08
N HIS A 50 3.85 7.44 8.12
CA HIS A 50 3.53 7.01 9.49
C HIS A 50 2.27 7.70 10.08
N ILE A 51 2.04 8.97 9.73
CA ILE A 51 0.86 9.73 10.16
C ILE A 51 -0.38 9.16 9.48
N GLU A 52 -0.30 8.89 8.18
CA GLU A 52 -1.37 8.24 7.41
C GLU A 52 -1.73 6.85 7.96
N ALA A 53 -0.73 6.04 8.33
CA ALA A 53 -0.96 4.76 9.01
C ALA A 53 -1.77 4.92 10.30
N LYS A 54 -1.44 5.95 11.09
CA LYS A 54 -2.13 6.23 12.37
C LYS A 54 -3.58 6.64 12.11
N LEU A 55 -3.83 7.48 11.11
CA LEU A 55 -5.18 7.88 10.69
C LEU A 55 -6.02 6.67 10.28
N TYR A 56 -5.51 5.81 9.40
CA TYR A 56 -6.23 4.60 8.99
C TYR A 56 -6.48 3.63 10.15
N LYS A 57 -5.54 3.50 11.11
CA LYS A 57 -5.75 2.69 12.31
C LYS A 57 -6.86 3.25 13.21
N MET A 58 -6.94 4.58 13.36
CA MET A 58 -8.00 5.22 14.15
C MET A 58 -9.38 5.08 13.49
N MET A 59 -9.42 5.02 12.15
CA MET A 59 -10.66 4.88 11.37
C MET A 59 -10.99 3.42 11.03
N ASN A 60 -10.24 2.46 11.58
CA ASN A 60 -10.44 1.04 11.29
C ASN A 60 -11.84 0.60 11.75
N GLY A 61 -12.54 -0.14 10.88
CA GLY A 61 -13.91 -0.61 11.12
C GLY A 61 -15.01 0.27 10.52
N GLN A 62 -14.67 1.44 9.97
CA GLN A 62 -15.61 2.26 9.21
C GLN A 62 -15.79 1.74 7.78
N VAL A 63 -17.03 1.80 7.29
CA VAL A 63 -17.38 1.39 5.92
C VAL A 63 -16.66 2.31 4.93
N GLY A 64 -16.03 1.72 3.90
CA GLY A 64 -15.29 2.47 2.89
C GLY A 64 -13.88 2.91 3.29
N ILE A 65 -13.45 2.63 4.52
CA ILE A 65 -12.11 2.94 4.99
C ILE A 65 -11.16 1.75 4.81
N PRO A 66 -10.00 1.95 4.16
CA PRO A 66 -8.95 0.94 4.06
C PRO A 66 -8.41 0.48 5.42
N GLN A 67 -8.15 -0.82 5.55
CA GLN A 67 -7.52 -1.41 6.74
C GLN A 67 -6.02 -1.53 6.56
N VAL A 68 -5.23 -0.95 7.45
CA VAL A 68 -3.77 -1.15 7.44
C VAL A 68 -3.43 -2.57 7.93
N LYS A 69 -2.75 -3.35 7.10
CA LYS A 69 -2.32 -4.73 7.44
C LYS A 69 -0.95 -4.76 8.11
N TRP A 70 -0.08 -3.84 7.72
CA TRP A 70 1.28 -3.74 8.23
C TRP A 70 1.85 -2.36 7.92
N CYS A 71 2.74 -1.87 8.77
CA CYS A 71 3.48 -0.63 8.58
C CYS A 71 4.86 -0.83 9.20
N GLY A 72 5.92 -0.46 8.50
CA GLY A 72 7.28 -0.72 8.96
C GLY A 72 8.34 -0.23 7.98
N TYR A 73 9.59 -0.41 8.40
CA TYR A 73 10.77 0.01 7.66
C TYR A 73 11.46 -1.22 7.09
N GLU A 74 11.87 -1.18 5.82
CA GLU A 74 12.65 -2.26 5.23
C GLU A 74 13.57 -1.71 4.15
N GLY A 75 14.88 -1.70 4.45
CA GLY A 75 15.90 -1.05 3.63
C GLY A 75 15.82 0.47 3.71
N GLU A 76 16.01 1.15 2.58
CA GLU A 76 15.95 2.62 2.47
C GLU A 76 14.51 3.20 2.37
N TYR A 77 13.48 2.37 2.52
CA TYR A 77 12.08 2.77 2.28
C TYR A 77 11.16 2.51 3.48
N ASN A 78 10.25 3.47 3.69
CA ASN A 78 9.11 3.42 4.58
C ASN A 78 8.03 2.70 3.81
N LYS A 79 7.46 1.64 4.40
CA LYS A 79 6.47 0.83 3.70
C LYS A 79 5.20 0.72 4.53
N ILE A 80 4.07 1.00 3.88
CA ILE A 80 2.75 0.74 4.44
C ILE A 80 2.01 -0.24 3.55
N PHE A 81 1.38 -1.21 4.21
CA PHE A 81 0.43 -2.13 3.62
C PHE A 81 -0.97 -1.68 3.97
N ILE A 82 -1.76 -1.46 2.92
CA ILE A 82 -3.15 -1.13 3.06
C ILE A 82 -3.95 -2.24 2.37
N LYS A 83 -4.79 -2.94 3.14
CA LYS A 83 -5.91 -3.71 2.60
C LYS A 83 -7.06 -2.76 2.34
N ASN A 84 -7.76 -2.95 1.22
CA ASN A 84 -9.01 -2.26 0.90
C ASN A 84 -8.92 -0.73 0.74
N CYS A 85 -7.82 -0.20 0.21
CA CYS A 85 -8.02 0.96 -0.65
C CYS A 85 -8.55 0.39 -1.95
N ILE A 86 -9.84 0.61 -2.21
CA ILE A 86 -10.55 0.30 -3.45
C ILE A 86 -9.54 0.14 -4.58
N ILE A 87 -9.11 -1.10 -4.85
CA ILE A 87 -8.47 -1.43 -6.12
C ILE A 87 -9.69 -1.59 -7.02
N THR A 88 -10.33 -0.46 -7.36
CA THR A 88 -11.26 -0.47 -8.46
C THR A 88 -10.40 -0.90 -9.62
N ARG A 89 -10.57 -2.15 -10.04
CA ARG A 89 -10.60 -2.44 -11.45
C ARG A 89 -11.51 -1.37 -12.05
N ARG A 90 -10.94 -0.28 -12.57
CA ARG A 90 -11.48 0.26 -13.82
C ARG A 90 -11.11 -0.75 -14.89
N SER A 91 -11.81 -1.88 -14.89
CA SER A 91 -12.31 -2.42 -16.14
C SER A 91 -13.32 -1.38 -16.64
N ASN A 92 -12.98 -0.69 -17.72
CA ASN A 92 -13.91 -0.03 -18.64
C ASN A 92 -15.09 0.77 -18.02
N ALA A 93 -14.81 1.93 -17.43
CA ALA A 93 -15.89 2.85 -17.06
C ALA A 93 -15.55 4.33 -17.33
N TYR A 94 -14.73 4.62 -18.34
CA TYR A 94 -14.58 5.98 -18.92
C TYR A 94 -14.40 5.85 -20.44
N THR A 95 -15.43 5.35 -21.10
CA THR A 95 -15.73 5.59 -22.51
C THR A 95 -17.23 5.79 -22.60
N ASN A 96 -17.63 7.04 -22.50
CA ASN A 96 -18.68 7.70 -23.30
C ASN A 96 -18.58 9.20 -23.02
#